data_AF-A0A452Y1Y1-F1
#
_entry.id   AF-A0A452Y1Y1-F1
#
_cell.length_a   1.000
_cell.length_b   1.000
_cell.length_c   1.000
_cell.angle_alpha   90.00
_cell.angle_beta   90.00
_cell.angle_gamma   90.00
#
_symmetry.space_group_name_H-M   'P 1'
#
loop_
_entity.id
_entity.type
_entity.pdbx_description
1 polymer ?
#
loop_
_entity_poly.entity_id
_entity_poly.type
_entity_poly.pdbx_seq_one_letter_code
_entity_poly.pdbx_strand_id
1 'polypeptide(L)'
;MRIRAPNGSFLQANKDGSVTANFGESTTWGDNDPSVFAVNIVNGPHGEYQICNGYGKDMATQVMNNHWSTYIVEADFAFMAANGLNAVRIPVGWWIASDPNPPAPFVGGALQALDSAFTWAEGGTTFT
;
A
#
# COMPACT_ATOMS: atom_id res chain seq x y z
N MET A 1 15.09 -0.06 18.19
CA MET A 1 16.10 1.02 18.27
C MET A 1 15.83 1.90 19.48
N ARG A 2 16.80 2.74 19.87
CA ARG A 2 16.63 3.81 20.86
C ARG A 2 17.20 5.11 20.35
N ILE A 3 16.61 6.23 20.76
CA ILE A 3 17.04 7.56 20.36
C ILE A 3 17.35 8.34 21.64
N ARG A 4 18.61 8.77 21.80
CA ARG A 4 19.05 9.59 22.93
C ARG A 4 18.94 11.06 22.54
N ALA A 5 18.24 11.83 23.35
CA ALA A 5 18.08 13.26 23.15
C ALA A 5 19.31 14.04 23.67
N PRO A 6 19.51 15.30 23.26
CA PRO A 6 20.64 16.13 23.71
C PRO A 6 20.69 16.35 25.22
N ASN A 7 19.56 16.23 25.92
CA ASN A 7 19.48 16.31 27.38
C ASN A 7 19.96 15.02 28.09
N GLY A 8 20.49 14.04 27.34
CA GLY A 8 21.03 12.79 27.85
C GLY A 8 20.00 11.68 28.06
N SER A 9 18.70 11.99 28.08
CA SER A 9 17.61 11.03 28.28
C SER A 9 17.21 10.31 26.99
N PHE A 10 16.58 9.14 27.11
CA PHE A 10 15.97 8.47 25.96
C PHE A 10 14.57 9.05 25.67
N LEU A 11 14.20 9.04 24.39
CA LEU A 11 12.81 9.23 23.97
C LEU A 11 11.96 8.04 24.43
N GLN A 12 10.76 8.31 24.93
CA GLN A 12 9.76 7.30 25.29
C GLN A 12 8.38 7.64 24.70
N ALA A 13 7.62 6.60 24.36
CA ALA A 13 6.20 6.72 24.04
C ALA A 13 5.35 6.48 25.29
N ASN A 14 4.51 7.45 25.64
CA ASN A 14 3.64 7.40 26.80
C ASN A 14 2.27 6.79 26.44
N LYS A 15 1.54 6.31 27.46
CA LYS A 15 0.22 5.70 27.29
C LYS A 15 -0.84 6.66 26.72
N ASP A 16 -0.62 7.97 26.86
CA ASP A 16 -1.48 9.02 26.31
C ASP A 16 -1.14 9.35 24.84
N GLY A 17 -0.19 8.64 24.22
CA GLY A 17 0.26 8.85 22.86
C GLY A 17 1.30 9.96 22.71
N SER A 18 1.69 10.64 23.80
CA SER A 18 2.77 11.63 23.75
C SER A 18 4.15 10.96 23.66
N VAL A 19 5.10 11.66 23.05
CA VAL A 19 6.50 11.24 23.00
C VAL A 19 7.35 12.27 23.74
N THR A 20 8.07 11.83 24.77
CA THR A 20 8.86 12.72 25.64
C THR A 20 10.31 12.24 25.76
N ALA A 21 11.24 13.17 25.98
CA ALA A 21 12.67 12.90 26.11
C ALA A 21 13.11 12.96 27.58
N ASN A 22 12.54 12.11 28.43
CA ASN A 22 12.79 12.11 29.87
C ASN A 22 12.90 10.69 30.46
N PHE A 23 13.11 9.67 29.63
CA PHE A 23 13.31 8.32 30.12
C PHE A 23 14.75 8.13 30.61
N GLY A 24 14.87 7.64 31.85
CA GLY A 24 16.14 7.50 32.56
C GLY A 24 17.07 6.43 31.99
N GLU A 25 18.21 6.23 32.65
CA GLU A 25 19.28 5.35 32.13
C GLU A 25 19.08 3.86 32.46
N SER A 26 18.36 3.54 33.55
CA SER A 26 18.04 2.16 33.91
C SER A 26 16.93 1.63 33.02
N THR A 27 17.31 0.82 32.04
CA THR A 27 16.46 0.39 30.94
C THR A 27 16.73 -1.06 30.56
N THR A 28 15.82 -1.69 29.81
CA THR A 28 15.93 -3.07 29.31
C THR A 28 15.53 -3.14 27.84
N TRP A 29 15.98 -4.15 27.10
CA TRP A 29 15.60 -4.32 25.69
C TRP A 29 14.29 -5.11 25.49
N GLY A 30 13.47 -5.26 26.53
CA GLY A 30 12.21 -5.98 26.45
C GLY A 30 11.10 -5.18 25.79
N ASP A 31 10.09 -5.87 25.26
CA ASP A 31 8.94 -5.27 24.56
C ASP A 31 8.11 -4.32 25.44
N ASN A 32 8.24 -4.44 26.76
CA ASN A 32 7.56 -3.58 27.74
C ASN A 32 8.36 -2.32 28.11
N ASP A 33 9.55 -2.12 27.56
CA ASP A 33 10.36 -0.92 27.81
C ASP A 33 9.91 0.23 26.87
N PRO A 34 9.36 1.32 27.40
CA PRO A 34 8.77 2.39 26.60
C PRO A 34 9.80 3.23 25.83
N SER A 35 11.10 3.06 26.08
CA SER A 35 12.18 3.67 25.29
C SER A 35 12.58 2.86 24.07
N VAL A 36 12.14 1.60 23.98
CA VAL A 36 12.46 0.71 22.86
C VAL A 36 11.43 0.88 21.76
N PHE A 37 11.86 1.44 20.63
CA PHE A 37 11.04 1.50 19.42
C PHE A 37 11.32 0.26 18.56
N ALA A 38 10.35 -0.62 18.43
CA ALA A 38 10.45 -1.76 17.50
C ALA A 38 10.48 -1.23 16.06
N VAL A 39 11.48 -1.67 15.29
CA VAL A 39 11.66 -1.24 13.89
C VAL A 39 11.61 -2.48 13.04
N ASN A 40 10.55 -2.59 12.24
CA ASN A 40 10.42 -3.64 11.26
C ASN A 40 11.05 -3.16 9.96
N ILE A 41 12.27 -3.61 9.70
CA ILE A 41 12.91 -3.42 8.40
C ILE A 41 12.32 -4.47 7.47
N VAL A 42 11.51 -4.03 6.51
CA VAL A 42 11.00 -4.90 5.44
C VAL A 42 11.97 -4.85 4.26
N ASN A 43 12.29 -6.00 3.68
CA ASN A 43 13.21 -6.11 2.52
C ASN A 43 12.59 -5.57 1.21
N GLY A 44 11.31 -5.17 1.26
CA GLY A 44 10.59 -4.49 0.20
C GLY A 44 9.18 -4.14 0.65
N PRO A 45 8.46 -3.28 -0.09
CA PRO A 45 7.04 -3.04 0.16
C PRO A 45 6.24 -4.33 -0.08
N HIS A 46 5.36 -4.72 0.86
CA HIS A 46 4.53 -5.93 0.76
C HIS A 46 3.07 -5.62 0.36
N GLY A 47 2.77 -4.38 -0.02
CA GLY A 47 1.45 -3.99 -0.46
C GLY A 47 1.35 -2.51 -0.80
N GLU A 48 0.22 -2.13 -1.40
CA GLU A 48 -0.01 -0.78 -1.92
C GLU A 48 0.17 0.30 -0.84
N TYR A 49 -0.27 0.04 0.40
CA TYR A 49 -0.06 0.99 1.51
C TYR A 49 1.43 1.35 1.69
N GLN A 50 2.31 0.36 1.72
CA GLN A 50 3.75 0.58 1.93
C GLN A 50 4.41 1.19 0.68
N ILE A 51 3.99 0.80 -0.52
CA ILE A 51 4.46 1.39 -1.78
C ILE A 51 4.13 2.88 -1.78
N CYS A 52 2.86 3.23 -1.59
CA CYS A 52 2.42 4.61 -1.71
C CYS A 52 2.95 5.49 -0.56
N ASN A 53 3.04 4.94 0.65
CA ASN A 53 3.63 5.65 1.78
C ASN A 53 5.15 5.83 1.63
N GLY A 54 5.85 4.85 1.07
CA GLY A 54 7.31 4.87 0.89
C GLY A 54 7.77 5.78 -0.25
N TYR A 55 7.08 5.74 -1.39
CA TYR A 55 7.41 6.59 -2.55
C TYR A 55 6.83 8.01 -2.43
N GLY A 56 5.82 8.21 -1.59
CA GLY A 56 5.05 9.45 -1.56
C GLY A 56 4.13 9.60 -2.77
N LYS A 57 3.16 10.51 -2.67
CA LYS A 57 2.02 10.61 -3.59
C LYS A 57 2.42 10.69 -5.07
N ASP A 58 3.35 11.56 -5.45
CA ASP A 58 3.65 11.83 -6.86
C ASP A 58 4.32 10.62 -7.54
N MET A 59 5.37 10.08 -6.93
CA MET A 59 6.07 8.90 -7.45
C MET A 59 5.19 7.65 -7.38
N ALA A 60 4.40 7.49 -6.30
CA ALA A 60 3.44 6.40 -6.20
C ALA A 60 2.39 6.48 -7.32
N THR A 61 1.87 7.67 -7.62
CA THR A 61 0.90 7.86 -8.72
C THR A 61 1.50 7.43 -10.06
N GLN A 62 2.76 7.81 -10.34
CA GLN A 62 3.45 7.39 -11.56
C GLN A 62 3.63 5.86 -11.61
N VAL A 63 4.12 5.25 -10.53
CA VAL A 63 4.38 3.81 -10.45
C VAL A 63 3.08 3.01 -10.59
N MET A 64 2.02 3.39 -9.87
CA MET A 64 0.75 2.69 -9.88
C MET A 64 0.01 2.83 -11.22
N ASN A 65 0.00 4.03 -11.82
CA ASN A 65 -0.59 4.22 -13.14
C ASN A 65 0.13 3.41 -14.21
N ASN A 66 1.46 3.32 -14.16
CA ASN A 66 2.21 2.46 -15.06
C ASN A 66 1.89 0.97 -14.84
N HIS A 67 1.76 0.53 -13.58
CA HIS A 67 1.40 -0.84 -13.26
C HIS A 67 0.00 -1.19 -13.81
N TRP A 68 -1.01 -0.38 -13.52
CA TRP A 68 -2.38 -0.62 -13.99
C TRP A 68 -2.54 -0.60 -15.51
N SER A 69 -1.72 0.20 -16.23
CA SER A 69 -1.80 0.29 -17.69
C SER A 69 -1.01 -0.78 -18.45
N THR A 70 -0.16 -1.56 -17.77
CA THR A 70 0.73 -2.53 -18.43
C THR A 70 0.64 -3.95 -17.90
N TYR A 71 0.11 -4.17 -16.68
CA TYR A 71 0.16 -5.49 -16.05
C TYR A 71 -0.94 -6.44 -16.55
N ILE A 72 -2.16 -5.95 -16.73
CA ILE A 72 -3.27 -6.67 -17.35
C ILE A 72 -3.89 -5.74 -18.40
N VAL A 73 -3.99 -6.22 -19.63
CA VAL A 73 -4.50 -5.46 -20.77
C VAL A 73 -5.54 -6.27 -21.54
N GLU A 74 -6.18 -5.66 -22.54
CA GLU A 74 -7.21 -6.30 -23.37
C GLU A 74 -6.76 -7.64 -23.97
N ALA A 75 -5.48 -7.72 -24.40
CA ALA A 75 -4.92 -8.94 -24.97
C ALA A 75 -4.95 -10.12 -23.99
N ASP A 76 -4.85 -9.88 -22.68
CA ASP A 76 -4.94 -10.93 -21.66
C ASP A 76 -6.37 -11.47 -21.55
N PHE A 77 -7.38 -10.60 -21.67
CA PHE A 77 -8.79 -11.01 -21.73
C PHE A 77 -9.10 -11.82 -22.97
N ALA A 78 -8.62 -11.37 -24.14
CA ALA A 78 -8.75 -12.13 -25.39
C ALA A 78 -8.07 -13.50 -25.30
N PHE A 79 -6.88 -13.56 -24.68
CA PHE A 79 -6.17 -14.81 -24.43
C PHE A 79 -6.96 -15.75 -23.51
N MET A 80 -7.52 -15.25 -22.41
CA MET A 80 -8.34 -16.04 -21.49
C MET A 80 -9.57 -16.64 -22.21
N ALA A 81 -10.28 -15.81 -22.99
CA ALA A 81 -11.45 -16.24 -23.76
C ALA A 81 -11.09 -17.30 -24.81
N ALA A 82 -9.99 -17.11 -25.54
CA ALA A 82 -9.50 -18.07 -26.54
C ALA A 82 -9.11 -19.44 -25.93
N ASN A 83 -8.77 -19.46 -24.64
CA ASN A 83 -8.48 -20.70 -23.89
C ASN A 83 -9.72 -21.26 -23.15
N GLY A 84 -10.92 -20.75 -23.43
CA GLY A 84 -12.17 -21.27 -22.89
C GLY A 84 -12.49 -20.84 -21.46
N LEU A 85 -11.77 -19.85 -20.91
CA LEU A 85 -12.14 -19.22 -19.64
C LEU A 85 -13.29 -18.23 -19.86
N ASN A 86 -14.32 -18.28 -19.01
CA ASN A 86 -15.55 -17.50 -19.16
C ASN A 86 -15.87 -16.58 -17.97
N ALA A 87 -14.96 -16.49 -17.00
CA ALA A 87 -15.12 -15.65 -15.83
C ALA A 87 -13.76 -15.15 -15.33
N VAL A 88 -13.76 -13.91 -14.82
CA VAL A 88 -12.63 -13.31 -14.11
C VAL A 88 -13.08 -12.86 -12.72
N ARG A 89 -12.22 -13.03 -11.72
CA ARG A 89 -12.41 -12.47 -10.38
C ARG A 89 -11.39 -11.37 -10.17
N ILE A 90 -11.84 -10.13 -10.02
CA ILE A 90 -10.97 -8.96 -9.87
C ILE A 90 -10.98 -8.52 -8.40
N PRO A 91 -9.89 -8.71 -7.63
CA PRO A 91 -9.77 -8.15 -6.29
C PRO A 91 -9.59 -6.63 -6.36
N VAL A 92 -10.34 -5.90 -5.52
CA VAL A 92 -10.21 -4.44 -5.40
C VAL A 92 -9.99 -4.05 -3.94
N GLY A 93 -9.18 -3.01 -3.73
CA GLY A 93 -8.99 -2.39 -2.42
C GLY A 93 -10.19 -1.53 -2.03
N TRP A 94 -10.50 -1.43 -0.74
CA TRP A 94 -11.63 -0.63 -0.25
C TRP A 94 -11.53 0.86 -0.63
N TRP A 95 -10.31 1.36 -0.82
CA TRP A 95 -10.02 2.76 -1.13
C TRP A 95 -10.52 3.19 -2.52
N ILE A 96 -10.72 2.24 -3.44
CA ILE A 96 -11.21 2.51 -4.81
C ILE A 96 -12.57 3.22 -4.82
N ALA A 97 -13.37 3.02 -3.77
CA ALA A 97 -14.67 3.67 -3.61
C ALA A 97 -14.57 5.20 -3.46
N SER A 98 -13.38 5.74 -3.22
CA SER A 98 -13.10 7.17 -3.09
C SER A 98 -12.29 7.74 -4.26
N ASP A 99 -12.10 6.98 -5.34
CA ASP A 99 -11.44 7.50 -6.54
C ASP A 99 -12.19 8.71 -7.14
N PRO A 100 -11.47 9.67 -7.75
CA PRO A 100 -10.02 9.69 -7.99
C PRO A 100 -9.18 10.21 -6.81
N ASN A 101 -9.79 10.46 -5.64
CA ASN A 101 -9.13 11.03 -4.48
C ASN A 101 -9.22 10.12 -3.25
N PRO A 102 -8.59 8.93 -3.30
CA PRO A 102 -8.62 7.99 -2.18
C PRO A 102 -7.92 8.56 -0.94
N PRO A 103 -8.22 8.03 0.26
CA PRO A 103 -7.55 8.46 1.48
C PRO A 103 -6.05 8.13 1.44
N ALA A 104 -5.24 9.01 2.03
CA ALA A 104 -3.80 8.79 2.13
C ALA A 104 -3.49 7.46 2.87
N PRO A 105 -2.46 6.72 2.44
CA PRO A 105 -1.48 7.07 1.43
C PRO A 105 -1.84 6.64 -0.01
N PHE A 106 -3.02 6.06 -0.25
CA PHE A 106 -3.39 5.52 -1.56
C PHE A 106 -3.47 6.62 -2.64
N VAL A 107 -3.33 6.21 -3.90
CA VAL A 107 -3.37 7.09 -5.07
C VAL A 107 -4.50 6.67 -6.01
N GLY A 108 -5.11 7.64 -6.70
CA GLY A 108 -6.24 7.37 -7.58
C GLY A 108 -5.82 6.80 -8.94
N GLY A 109 -6.73 6.08 -9.60
CA GLY A 109 -6.55 5.52 -10.94
C GLY A 109 -7.00 4.06 -11.06
N ALA A 110 -7.15 3.35 -9.94
CA ALA A 110 -7.60 1.96 -9.91
C ALA A 110 -9.03 1.78 -10.47
N LEU A 111 -9.93 2.75 -10.25
CA LEU A 111 -11.30 2.69 -10.78
C LEU A 111 -11.32 2.71 -12.31
N GLN A 112 -10.49 3.55 -12.94
CA GLN A 112 -10.38 3.60 -14.39
C GLN A 112 -9.84 2.28 -14.97
N ALA A 113 -8.89 1.65 -14.28
CA ALA A 113 -8.38 0.34 -14.67
C ALA A 113 -9.46 -0.75 -14.57
N LEU A 114 -10.29 -0.70 -13.53
CA LEU A 114 -11.43 -1.61 -13.37
C LEU A 114 -12.48 -1.42 -14.48
N ASP A 115 -12.81 -0.18 -14.83
CA ASP A 115 -13.72 0.13 -15.95
C ASP A 115 -13.20 -0.41 -17.29
N SER A 116 -11.89 -0.30 -17.51
CA SER A 116 -11.23 -0.87 -18.69
C SER A 116 -11.35 -2.39 -18.71
N ALA A 117 -11.15 -3.06 -17.57
CA ALA A 117 -11.30 -4.51 -17.44
C ALA A 117 -12.74 -4.98 -17.73
N PHE A 118 -13.75 -4.24 -17.28
CA PHE A 118 -15.15 -4.55 -17.64
C PHE A 118 -15.39 -4.42 -19.15
N THR A 119 -14.86 -3.37 -19.77
CA THR A 119 -14.96 -3.18 -21.22
C THR A 119 -14.34 -4.35 -22.00
N TRP A 120 -13.16 -4.82 -21.58
CA TRP A 120 -12.51 -5.97 -22.22
C TRP A 120 -13.25 -7.28 -21.99
N ALA A 121 -13.86 -7.47 -20.81
CA ALA A 121 -14.69 -8.63 -20.52
C ALA A 121 -15.93 -8.71 -21.42
N GLU A 122 -16.57 -7.57 -21.69
CA GLU A 122 -17.70 -7.50 -22.63
C GLU A 122 -17.27 -7.78 -24.07
N GLY A 123 -16.18 -7.16 -24.52
CA GLY A 123 -15.67 -7.30 -25.89
C GLY A 123 -15.22 -8.73 -26.26
N GLY A 124 -14.78 -9.54 -25.30
CA GLY A 124 -14.39 -10.94 -25.51
C GLY A 124 -15.55 -11.91 -25.80
N THR A 125 -16.80 -11.42 -25.72
CA THR A 125 -18.00 -12.26 -25.77
C THR A 125 -18.65 -12.24 -27.17
N THR A 126 -17.94 -12.72 -28.20
CA THR A 126 -18.60 -13.10 -29.47
C THR A 126 -18.91 -14.59 -29.43
N PHE A 127 -20.10 -14.96 -28.96
CA PHE A 127 -20.59 -16.34 -29.06
C PHE A 127 -20.89 -16.66 -30.53
N THR A 128 -20.13 -17.60 -31.10
CA THR A 128 -20.41 -18.26 -32.38
C THR A 128 -21.20 -19.53 -32.19
#